data_AF-A0A0D8HJL2-F1
#
_entry.id   AF-A0A0D8HJL2-F1
#
_cell.length_a   1.000
_cell.length_b   1.000
_cell.length_c   1.000
_cell.angle_alpha   90.00
_cell.angle_beta   90.00
_cell.angle_gamma   90.00
#
_symmetry.space_group_name_H-M   'P 1'
#
loop_
_entity.id
_entity.type
_entity.pdbx_description
1 polymer ?
#
loop_
_entity_poly.entity_id
_entity_poly.type
_entity_poly.pdbx_seq_one_letter_code
_entity_poly.pdbx_strand_id
1 'polypeptide(L)' 'MLHYLFGRFAFLDLGAPELVVILAILLLLFGGKKLPELSRSLGESMRELRKGLSGDIKDDHKDEKKEKTEPKDKDVAA' A
#
# COMPACT_ATOMS: atom_id res chain seq x y z
N MET A 1 -3.84 38.03 -6.45
CA MET A 1 -4.51 37.49 -7.66
C MET A 1 -3.59 36.62 -8.51
N LEU A 2 -2.32 36.97 -8.72
CA LEU A 2 -1.38 36.19 -9.55
C LEU A 2 -0.85 34.89 -8.91
N HIS A 3 -0.83 34.77 -7.57
CA HIS A 3 -0.47 33.51 -6.89
C HIS A 3 -1.55 32.42 -6.97
N TYR A 4 -2.79 32.77 -7.31
CA TYR A 4 -3.88 31.79 -7.42
C TYR A 4 -3.92 31.06 -8.77
N LEU A 5 -3.11 31.49 -9.76
CA LEU A 5 -2.99 30.79 -11.05
C LEU A 5 -1.91 29.71 -11.03
N PHE A 6 -0.85 29.90 -10.24
CA PHE A 6 0.23 28.91 -10.08
C PHE A 6 -0.24 27.71 -9.24
N GLY A 7 -1.01 27.97 -8.17
CA GLY A 7 -1.62 26.90 -7.36
C GLY A 7 -2.79 26.18 -8.04
N ARG A 8 -3.51 26.84 -8.96
CA ARG A 8 -4.65 26.24 -9.67
C ARG A 8 -4.25 25.39 -10.87
N PHE A 9 -3.03 25.55 -11.37
CA PHE A 9 -2.44 24.64 -12.36
C PHE A 9 -1.76 23.43 -11.73
N ALA A 10 -1.15 23.58 -10.55
CA ALA A 10 -0.60 22.45 -9.79
C ALA A 10 -1.69 21.44 -9.37
N PHE A 11 -2.90 21.93 -9.02
CA PHE A 11 -4.00 21.08 -8.56
C PHE A 11 -4.83 20.40 -9.68
N LEU A 12 -4.65 20.80 -10.94
CA LEU A 12 -5.42 20.28 -12.09
C LEU A 12 -4.67 19.22 -12.91
N ASP A 13 -3.36 19.13 -12.73
CA ASP A 13 -2.61 17.94 -13.11
C ASP A 13 -2.77 16.98 -11.93
N LEU A 14 -3.44 15.84 -12.09
CA LEU A 14 -3.51 14.79 -11.07
C LEU A 14 -2.10 14.23 -10.85
N GLY A 15 -1.26 15.01 -10.18
CA GLY A 15 0.13 14.74 -10.00
C GLY A 15 0.36 13.81 -8.82
N ALA A 16 1.62 13.40 -8.70
CA ALA A 16 2.10 12.71 -7.51
C ALA A 16 1.74 13.44 -6.18
N PRO A 17 1.80 14.78 -6.05
CA PRO A 17 1.48 15.43 -4.77
C PRO A 17 0.01 15.29 -4.35
N GLU A 18 -0.95 15.40 -5.26
CA GLU A 18 -2.39 15.24 -4.97
C GLU A 18 -2.69 13.82 -4.49
N LEU A 19 -2.12 12.81 -5.16
CA LEU A 19 -2.25 11.41 -4.74
C LEU A 19 -1.66 11.18 -3.34
N VAL A 20 -0.53 11.81 -3.01
CA VAL A 20 0.07 11.72 -1.67
C VAL A 20 -0.83 12.33 -0.61
N VAL A 21 -1.48 13.46 -0.89
CA VAL A 21 -2.43 14.09 0.05
C VAL A 21 -3.65 13.21 0.29
N ILE A 22 -4.25 12.65 -0.78
CA ILE A 22 -5.38 11.73 -0.67
C ILE A 22 -4.99 10.47 0.12
N LEU A 23 -3.82 9.91 -0.19
CA LEU A 23 -3.27 8.76 0.50
C LEU A 23 -3.04 9.08 1.98
N ALA A 24 -2.49 10.25 2.32
CA ALA A 24 -2.29 10.68 3.71
C ALA A 24 -3.61 10.77 4.49
N ILE A 25 -4.67 11.30 3.88
CA ILE A 25 -6.01 11.34 4.50
C ILE A 25 -6.54 9.93 4.73
N LEU A 26 -6.43 9.03 3.75
CA LEU A 26 -6.83 7.62 3.91
C LEU A 26 -6.02 6.92 5.01
N LEU A 27 -4.72 7.16 5.11
CA LEU A 27 -3.89 6.65 6.20
C LEU A 27 -4.32 7.21 7.55
N LEU A 28 -4.81 8.45 7.63
CA LEU A 28 -5.27 9.04 8.89
C LEU A 28 -6.61 8.43 9.34
N LEU A 29 -7.53 8.18 8.39
CA LEU A 29 -8.84 7.59 8.67
C LEU A 29 -8.76 6.08 8.97
N PHE A 30 -8.04 5.33 8.14
CA PHE A 30 -7.95 3.86 8.24
C PHE A 30 -6.73 3.40 9.05
N GLY A 31 -5.71 4.23 9.22
CA GLY A 31 -4.43 3.86 9.81
C GLY A 31 -3.47 3.26 8.78
N GLY A 32 -2.17 3.56 8.91
CA GLY A 32 -1.13 3.08 7.99
C GLY A 32 -0.98 1.55 7.90
N LYS A 33 -1.54 0.80 8.85
CA LYS A 33 -1.53 -0.67 8.84
C LYS A 33 -2.67 -1.30 8.04
N LYS A 34 -3.81 -0.61 7.89
CA LYS A 34 -5.03 -1.18 7.28
C LYS A 34 -4.99 -1.19 5.76
N LEU A 35 -4.42 -0.17 5.13
CA LEU A 35 -4.19 -0.14 3.68
C LEU A 35 -3.37 -1.35 3.15
N PRO A 36 -2.19 -1.67 3.70
CA PRO A 36 -1.41 -2.82 3.25
C PRO A 36 -2.04 -4.18 3.62
N GLU A 37 -2.79 -4.24 4.73
CA GLU A 37 -3.54 -5.44 5.14
C GLU A 37 -4.67 -5.74 4.13
N LEU A 38 -5.44 -4.73 3.75
CA LEU A 38 -6.50 -4.81 2.73
C LEU A 38 -5.93 -5.12 1.34
N SER A 39 -4.80 -4.53 0.95
CA SER A 39 -4.19 -4.82 -0.34
C SER A 39 -3.67 -6.26 -0.42
N ARG A 40 -3.17 -6.81 0.70
CA ARG A 40 -2.73 -8.22 0.76
C ARG A 40 -3.90 -9.18 0.61
N SER A 41 -4.98 -8.99 1.37
CA SER A 41 -6.15 -9.88 1.26
C SER A 41 -6.84 -9.77 -0.11
N LEU A 42 -6.96 -8.56 -0.67
CA LEU A 42 -7.43 -8.35 -2.04
C LEU A 42 -6.47 -8.96 -3.07
N GLY A 43 -5.16 -8.87 -2.86
CA GLY A 43 -4.13 -9.43 -3.74
C GLY A 43 -4.19 -10.95 -3.80
N GLU A 44 -4.33 -11.63 -2.66
CA GLU A 44 -4.50 -13.08 -2.59
C GLU A 44 -5.80 -13.51 -3.28
N SER A 45 -6.91 -12.81 -3.04
CA SER A 45 -8.18 -13.09 -3.74
C SER A 45 -8.05 -12.90 -5.25
N MET A 46 -7.42 -11.81 -5.71
CA MET A 46 -7.15 -11.59 -7.14
C MET A 46 -6.20 -12.63 -7.73
N ARG A 47 -5.25 -13.16 -6.95
CA ARG A 47 -4.33 -14.22 -7.37
C ARG A 47 -5.09 -15.53 -7.59
N GLU A 48 -5.98 -15.90 -6.68
CA GLU A 48 -6.84 -17.08 -6.81
C GLU A 48 -7.82 -16.97 -7.98
N LEU A 49 -8.45 -15.79 -8.14
CA LEU A 49 -9.33 -15.49 -9.28
C LEU A 49 -8.58 -15.61 -10.61
N ARG A 50 -7.36 -15.05 -10.70
CA ARG A 50 -6.52 -15.18 -11.89
C ARG A 50 -6.11 -16.63 -12.15
N LYS A 51 -5.75 -17.40 -11.12
CA LYS A 51 -5.42 -18.84 -11.25
C LYS A 51 -6.58 -19.64 -11.82
N GLY A 52 -7.80 -19.40 -11.34
CA GLY A 52 -9.01 -20.08 -11.81
C GLY A 52 -9.41 -19.67 -13.24
N LEU A 53 -9.21 -18.41 -13.61
CA LEU A 53 -9.55 -17.89 -14.95
C LEU A 53 -8.50 -18.21 -16.01
N SER A 54 -7.21 -18.28 -15.64
CA SER A 54 -6.10 -18.49 -16.59
C SER A 54 -5.75 -19.96 -16.82
N GLY A 55 -6.49 -20.92 -16.23
CA GLY A 55 -6.38 -22.35 -16.56
C GLY A 55 -4.93 -22.85 -16.58
N ASP A 56 -4.32 -22.94 -15.40
CA ASP A 56 -3.03 -23.61 -15.17
C ASP A 56 -1.86 -23.15 -16.05
N ILE A 57 -1.28 -21.98 -15.74
CA ILE A 57 0.08 -21.65 -16.19
C ILE A 57 0.88 -21.15 -14.98
N LYS A 58 1.53 -22.11 -14.34
CA LYS A 58 2.90 -22.02 -13.78
C LYS A 58 3.28 -20.66 -13.17
N ASP A 59 3.00 -20.47 -11.89
CA ASP A 59 3.87 -19.60 -11.07
C ASP A 59 3.77 -19.96 -9.59
N ASP A 60 4.53 -21.00 -9.23
CA ASP A 60 4.68 -21.53 -7.88
C ASP A 60 5.85 -20.87 -7.13
N HIS A 61 6.08 -19.58 -7.39
CA HIS A 61 7.10 -18.83 -6.66
C HIS A 61 6.48 -17.93 -5.60
N LYS A 62 6.72 -18.38 -4.36
CA LYS A 62 7.25 -17.63 -3.23
C LYS A 62 6.39 -16.46 -2.74
N ASP A 63 5.85 -16.57 -1.52
CA ASP A 63 5.85 -15.47 -0.54
C ASP A 63 5.47 -15.97 0.87
N GLU A 64 6.26 -16.90 1.40
CA GLU A 64 6.47 -16.93 2.85
C GLU A 64 7.44 -15.81 3.21
N LYS A 65 6.96 -14.62 3.59
CA LYS A 65 7.64 -13.79 4.59
C LYS A 65 6.88 -12.54 5.04
N LYS A 66 6.47 -12.60 6.32
CA LYS A 66 6.65 -11.61 7.40
C LYS A 66 5.36 -11.32 8.14
N GLU A 67 4.98 -12.29 8.96
CA GLU A 67 4.36 -12.00 10.25
C GLU A 67 5.46 -11.77 11.29
N LYS A 68 5.17 -10.89 12.26
CA LYS A 68 5.93 -10.50 13.45
C LYS A 68 7.12 -9.56 13.25
N THR A 69 6.77 -8.27 13.20
CA THR A 69 7.52 -7.27 13.97
C THR A 69 7.15 -7.46 15.45
N GLU A 70 7.97 -8.21 16.20
CA GLU A 70 8.08 -8.07 17.65
C GLU A 70 9.51 -7.61 17.99
N PRO A 71 9.65 -6.72 18.98
CA PRO A 71 10.86 -5.94 19.22
C PRO A 71 11.95 -6.83 19.82
N LYS A 72 13.19 -6.68 19.33
CA LYS A 72 14.36 -7.15 20.07
C LYS A 72 14.61 -6.20 21.23
N ASP A 73 13.95 -6.43 22.36
CA ASP A 73 14.57 -6.14 23.64
C ASP A 73 15.90 -6.90 23.67
N LYS A 74 16.99 -6.15 23.78
CA LYS A 74 18.32 -6.72 23.96
C LYS A 74 18.50 -6.98 25.44
N ASP A 75 18.48 -8.24 25.77
CA ASP A 75 19.10 -8.80 26.96
C ASP A 75 20.56 -8.31 27.13
N VAL A 76 20.87 -7.86 28.34
CA VAL A 76 22.00 -8.34 29.17
C VAL A 76 23.44 -8.03 28.70
N ALA A 77 24.11 -7.18 29.47
CA ALA A 77 25.48 -7.39 29.97
C ALA A 77 25.48 -6.84 31.41
N ALA A 78 25.40 -7.68 32.45
CA ALA A 78 26.49 -8.48 33.02
C ALA A 78 27.70 -7.62 33.40
#